data_AF-A0A9X3K3R2-F1
#
_entry.id   AF-A0A9X3K3R2-F1
#
_cell.length_a   1.000
_cell.length_b   1.000
_cell.length_c   1.000
_cell.angle_alpha   90.00
_cell.angle_beta   90.00
_cell.angle_gamma   90.00
#
_symmetry.space_group_name_H-M   'P 1'
#
loop_
_entity.id
_entity.type
_entity.pdbx_description
1 polymer ?
#
loop_
_entity_poly.entity_id
_entity_poly.type
_entity_poly.pdbx_seq_one_letter_code
_entity_poly.pdbx_strand_id
1 'polypeptide(L)'
;MIKESRVSKYFLYAIGEIILVVIGILIALQVNNYNNELKIHKEEIALLQDLRIDLEMADGKIQKQLKYFRRSQDIHYQIYNESIGKASFDSTMRYHDLVWHSVVRDFIGENYTSKIGEISDERLMRILRDYLWREQLALEAIDEWNDVKFNKVRPFLDKNGLYDNQVAFNDDPYEFMTMGKDGIVINYHKLSELYGTQDLDQLLYYLRHSASWCLHCMGKLQDASANLNLAIDYYIDGDYEKLDDIEPLEGYY
;
A
#
# COMPACT_ATOMS: atom_id res chain seq x y z
N MET A 1 -73.01 19.30 45.95
CA MET A 1 -71.54 19.41 45.73
C MET A 1 -70.90 18.04 45.50
N ILE A 2 -71.10 17.39 44.34
CA ILE A 2 -70.44 16.10 43.98
C ILE A 2 -70.02 16.09 42.50
N LYS A 3 -69.45 17.19 41.99
CA LYS A 3 -69.00 17.27 40.58
C LYS A 3 -67.51 17.58 40.39
N GLU A 4 -66.90 18.35 41.30
CA GLU A 4 -65.47 18.71 41.18
C GLU A 4 -64.53 17.53 41.47
N SER A 5 -64.86 16.65 42.43
CA SER A 5 -63.96 15.56 42.83
C SER A 5 -63.87 14.40 41.83
N ARG A 6 -64.82 14.25 40.91
CA ARG A 6 -64.78 13.22 39.86
C ARG A 6 -64.00 13.70 38.64
N VAL A 7 -64.20 14.95 38.21
CA VAL A 7 -63.50 15.52 37.04
C VAL A 7 -62.00 15.58 37.26
N SER A 8 -61.54 16.01 38.45
CA SER A 8 -60.10 16.00 38.79
C SER A 8 -59.51 14.59 38.79
N LYS A 9 -60.26 13.57 39.22
CA LYS A 9 -59.81 12.17 39.18
C LYS A 9 -59.63 11.69 37.74
N TYR A 10 -60.64 11.86 36.88
CA TYR A 10 -60.53 11.46 35.47
C TYR A 10 -59.42 12.21 34.72
N PHE A 11 -59.19 13.48 35.06
CA PHE A 11 -58.09 14.27 34.51
C PHE A 11 -56.70 13.75 34.94
N LEU A 12 -56.51 13.40 36.21
CA LEU A 12 -55.28 12.77 36.71
C LEU A 12 -55.02 11.41 36.04
N TYR A 13 -56.06 10.61 35.82
CA TYR A 13 -55.94 9.35 35.09
C TYR A 13 -55.55 9.55 33.62
N ALA A 14 -56.16 10.51 32.92
CA ALA A 14 -55.81 10.82 31.54
C ALA A 14 -54.38 11.37 31.39
N ILE A 15 -53.89 12.18 32.34
CA ILE A 15 -52.49 12.62 32.37
C ILE A 15 -51.56 11.42 32.60
N GLY A 16 -51.91 10.52 33.52
CA GLY A 16 -51.14 9.30 33.75
C GLY A 16 -51.03 8.43 32.49
N GLU A 17 -52.12 8.29 31.74
CA GLU A 17 -52.16 7.56 30.47
C GLU A 17 -51.28 8.22 29.40
N ILE A 18 -51.34 9.55 29.26
CA ILE A 18 -50.48 10.29 28.32
C ILE A 18 -49.01 10.12 28.68
N ILE A 19 -48.63 10.26 29.96
CA ILE A 19 -47.24 10.07 30.41
C ILE A 19 -46.77 8.64 30.12
N LEU A 20 -47.60 7.63 30.37
CA LEU A 20 -47.29 6.23 30.10
C LEU A 20 -47.08 5.98 28.59
N VAL A 21 -47.93 6.55 27.74
CA VAL A 21 -47.81 6.47 26.27
C VAL A 21 -46.53 7.16 25.80
N VAL A 22 -46.21 8.35 26.33
CA VAL A 22 -44.98 9.09 25.98
C VAL A 22 -43.74 8.30 26.37
N ILE A 23 -43.69 7.71 27.58
CA ILE A 23 -42.59 6.83 27.99
C ILE A 23 -42.47 5.63 27.05
N GLY A 24 -43.60 5.03 26.65
CA GLY A 24 -43.62 3.94 25.67
C GLY A 24 -43.01 4.33 24.32
N ILE A 25 -43.34 5.52 23.81
CA ILE A 25 -42.76 6.05 22.55
C ILE A 25 -41.26 6.30 22.70
N LEU A 26 -40.83 6.90 23.82
CA LEU A 26 -39.41 7.17 24.05
C LEU A 26 -38.59 5.88 24.14
N ILE A 27 -39.08 4.85 24.83
CA ILE A 27 -38.42 3.54 24.88
C ILE A 27 -38.39 2.90 23.50
N ALA A 28 -39.50 2.95 22.74
CA ALA A 28 -39.55 2.42 21.38
C ALA A 28 -38.53 3.10 20.45
N LEU A 29 -38.37 4.43 20.55
CA LEU A 29 -37.37 5.19 19.80
C LEU A 29 -35.93 4.82 20.25
N GLN A 30 -35.68 4.68 21.55
CA GLN A 30 -34.37 4.28 22.08
C GLN A 30 -33.97 2.87 21.60
N VAL A 31 -34.88 1.90 21.68
CA VAL A 31 -34.64 0.53 21.20
C VAL A 31 -34.38 0.52 19.69
N ASN A 32 -35.14 1.30 18.92
CA ASN A 32 -34.93 1.41 17.48
C ASN A 32 -33.56 2.02 17.14
N ASN A 33 -33.14 3.07 17.85
CA ASN A 33 -31.84 3.68 17.66
C ASN A 33 -30.70 2.72 18.02
N TYR A 34 -30.80 2.02 19.16
CA TYR A 34 -29.82 1.02 19.57
C TYR A 34 -29.68 -0.14 18.57
N ASN A 35 -30.79 -0.64 18.03
CA ASN A 35 -30.76 -1.68 17.00
C ASN A 35 -30.08 -1.19 15.70
N ASN A 36 -30.27 0.09 15.34
CA ASN A 36 -29.59 0.69 14.19
C ASN A 36 -28.09 0.85 14.43
N GLU A 37 -27.68 1.32 15.61
CA GLU A 37 -26.27 1.43 16.00
C GLU A 37 -25.57 0.06 15.98
N LEU A 38 -26.20 -0.97 16.55
CA LEU A 38 -25.69 -2.34 16.48
C LEU A 38 -25.55 -2.86 15.05
N LYS A 39 -26.45 -2.46 14.15
CA LYS A 39 -26.38 -2.85 12.75
C LYS A 39 -25.20 -2.17 12.05
N ILE A 40 -25.04 -0.86 12.23
CA ILE A 40 -23.93 -0.08 11.66
C ILE A 40 -22.59 -0.63 12.17
N HIS A 41 -22.49 -0.91 13.48
CA HIS A 41 -21.28 -1.47 14.06
C HIS A 41 -20.93 -2.85 13.49
N LYS A 42 -21.92 -3.72 13.22
CA LYS A 42 -21.67 -5.00 12.56
C LYS A 42 -21.19 -4.84 11.12
N GLU A 43 -21.73 -3.87 10.38
CA GLU A 43 -21.29 -3.56 9.02
C GLU A 43 -19.85 -3.02 9.02
N GLU A 44 -19.51 -2.15 9.97
CA GLU A 44 -18.14 -1.66 10.18
C GLU A 44 -17.16 -2.80 10.52
N ILE A 45 -17.50 -3.69 11.44
CA ILE A 45 -16.65 -4.84 11.78
C ILE A 45 -16.44 -5.76 10.57
N ALA A 46 -17.47 -5.99 9.75
CA ALA A 46 -17.33 -6.76 8.51
C ALA A 46 -16.38 -6.07 7.52
N LEU A 47 -16.51 -4.75 7.34
CA LEU A 47 -15.61 -3.95 6.52
C LEU A 47 -14.15 -4.06 7.00
N LEU A 48 -13.91 -4.00 8.30
CA LEU A 48 -12.57 -4.09 8.88
C LEU A 48 -11.97 -5.50 8.72
N GLN A 49 -12.80 -6.55 8.76
CA GLN A 49 -12.36 -7.92 8.49
C GLN A 49 -11.94 -8.10 7.02
N ASP A 50 -12.73 -7.57 6.09
CA ASP A 50 -12.37 -7.57 4.66
C ASP A 50 -11.07 -6.80 4.42
N LEU A 51 -10.94 -5.62 5.04
CA LEU A 51 -9.73 -4.80 4.99
C LEU A 51 -8.50 -5.56 5.48
N ARG A 52 -8.60 -6.30 6.60
CA ARG A 52 -7.50 -7.10 7.13
C ARG A 52 -7.05 -8.19 6.15
N ILE A 53 -7.98 -8.89 5.52
CA ILE A 53 -7.68 -9.93 4.52
C ILE A 53 -6.95 -9.32 3.31
N ASP A 54 -7.44 -8.18 2.82
CA ASP A 54 -6.83 -7.47 1.70
C ASP A 54 -5.42 -6.96 2.04
N LEU A 55 -5.20 -6.49 3.28
CA LEU A 55 -3.88 -6.07 3.78
C LEU A 55 -2.88 -7.23 3.80
N GLU A 56 -3.28 -8.42 4.25
CA GLU A 56 -2.41 -9.61 4.23
C GLU A 56 -1.94 -9.95 2.81
N MET A 57 -2.84 -9.86 1.82
CA MET A 57 -2.49 -10.06 0.41
C MET A 57 -1.56 -8.96 -0.10
N ALA A 58 -1.83 -7.71 0.27
CA ALA A 58 -1.00 -6.56 -0.10
C ALA A 58 0.42 -6.67 0.47
N ASP A 59 0.57 -7.11 1.72
CA ASP A 59 1.88 -7.31 2.36
C ASP A 59 2.74 -8.33 1.62
N GLY A 60 2.13 -9.42 1.15
CA GLY A 60 2.81 -10.39 0.29
C GLY A 60 3.35 -9.77 -1.01
N LYS A 61 2.62 -8.80 -1.59
CA LYS A 61 3.07 -8.04 -2.76
C LYS A 61 4.19 -7.06 -2.40
N ILE A 62 4.03 -6.30 -1.31
CA ILE A 62 5.05 -5.34 -0.82
C ILE A 62 6.38 -6.04 -0.57
N GLN A 63 6.38 -7.19 0.09
CA GLN A 63 7.60 -7.97 0.35
C GLN A 63 8.31 -8.42 -0.94
N LYS A 64 7.55 -8.84 -1.96
CA LYS A 64 8.11 -9.20 -3.27
C LYS A 64 8.76 -7.99 -3.94
N GLN A 65 8.12 -6.82 -3.85
CA GLN A 65 8.66 -5.58 -4.41
C GLN A 65 9.91 -5.09 -3.69
N LEU A 66 9.92 -5.12 -2.36
CA LEU A 66 11.12 -4.81 -1.57
C LEU A 66 12.31 -5.69 -1.98
N LYS A 67 12.09 -7.00 -2.19
CA LYS A 67 13.13 -7.92 -2.68
C LYS A 67 13.60 -7.55 -4.09
N TYR A 68 12.66 -7.23 -4.98
CA TYR A 68 12.99 -6.80 -6.34
C TYR A 68 13.85 -5.52 -6.36
N PHE A 69 13.44 -4.47 -5.63
CA PHE A 69 14.19 -3.22 -5.58
C PHE A 69 15.54 -3.36 -4.89
N ARG A 70 15.67 -4.19 -3.84
CA ARG A 70 16.97 -4.52 -3.22
C ARG A 70 17.91 -5.15 -4.24
N ARG A 71 17.45 -6.18 -4.96
CA ARG A 71 18.24 -6.83 -6.01
C ARG A 71 18.67 -5.85 -7.09
N SER A 72 17.77 -4.98 -7.56
CA SER A 72 18.14 -3.97 -8.55
C SER A 72 19.18 -2.99 -8.01
N GLN A 73 19.05 -2.60 -6.74
CA GLN A 73 19.96 -1.71 -6.08
C GLN A 73 21.36 -2.33 -5.89
N ASP A 74 21.43 -3.61 -5.54
CA ASP A 74 22.68 -4.39 -5.48
C ASP A 74 23.38 -4.36 -6.84
N ILE A 75 22.62 -4.50 -7.93
CA ILE A 75 23.14 -4.44 -9.30
C ILE A 75 23.76 -3.08 -9.61
N HIS A 76 23.08 -1.99 -9.29
CA HIS A 76 23.59 -0.65 -9.55
C HIS A 76 24.88 -0.38 -8.77
N TYR A 77 24.94 -0.84 -7.51
CA TYR A 77 26.13 -0.71 -6.67
C TYR A 77 27.32 -1.50 -7.22
N GLN A 78 27.07 -2.73 -7.66
CA GLN A 78 28.11 -3.56 -8.23
C GLN A 78 28.68 -2.94 -9.51
N ILE A 79 27.82 -2.53 -10.46
CA ILE A 79 28.27 -1.86 -11.70
C ILE A 79 29.06 -0.59 -11.38
N TYR A 80 28.59 0.23 -10.44
CA TYR A 80 29.30 1.43 -10.03
C TYR A 80 30.68 1.10 -9.44
N ASN A 81 30.76 0.14 -8.51
CA ASN A 81 32.02 -0.25 -7.89
C ASN A 81 33.01 -0.86 -8.89
N GLU A 82 32.52 -1.63 -9.86
CA GLU A 82 33.35 -2.12 -10.98
C GLU A 82 33.88 -0.97 -11.83
N SER A 83 33.03 0.03 -12.13
CA SER A 83 33.41 1.17 -12.97
C SER A 83 34.54 2.03 -12.38
N ILE A 84 34.69 2.02 -11.05
CA ILE A 84 35.74 2.74 -10.32
C ILE A 84 36.86 1.81 -9.81
N GLY A 85 36.87 0.54 -10.23
CA GLY A 85 37.91 -0.43 -9.86
C GLY A 85 37.88 -0.90 -8.40
N LYS A 86 36.75 -0.72 -7.68
CA LYS A 86 36.56 -1.23 -6.31
C LYS A 86 35.96 -2.63 -6.25
N ALA A 87 35.41 -3.12 -7.35
CA ALA A 87 34.89 -4.48 -7.49
C ALA A 87 35.29 -5.06 -8.86
N SER A 88 35.15 -6.38 -8.99
CA SER A 88 35.33 -7.13 -10.23
C SER A 88 34.00 -7.76 -10.63
N PHE A 89 33.87 -8.13 -11.90
CA PHE A 89 32.69 -8.82 -12.45
C PHE A 89 32.22 -9.97 -11.54
N ASP A 90 30.98 -9.86 -11.06
CA ASP A 90 30.31 -10.93 -10.30
C ASP A 90 29.39 -11.75 -11.21
N SER A 91 29.82 -12.96 -11.58
CA SER A 91 29.05 -13.87 -12.43
C SER A 91 27.78 -14.43 -11.78
N THR A 92 27.61 -14.28 -10.46
CA THR A 92 26.40 -14.70 -9.75
C THR A 92 25.28 -13.65 -9.83
N MET A 93 25.62 -12.41 -10.24
CA MET A 93 24.68 -11.32 -10.29
C MET A 93 23.90 -11.27 -11.61
N ARG A 94 22.61 -10.92 -11.54
CA ARG A 94 21.71 -10.84 -12.69
C ARG A 94 21.68 -9.46 -13.34
N TYR A 95 22.74 -9.08 -14.06
CA TYR A 95 22.82 -7.77 -14.73
C TYR A 95 21.66 -7.47 -15.70
N HIS A 96 21.00 -8.51 -16.24
CA HIS A 96 19.82 -8.34 -17.10
C HIS A 96 18.63 -7.68 -16.38
N ASP A 97 18.61 -7.68 -15.04
CA ASP A 97 17.60 -6.97 -14.26
C ASP A 97 17.71 -5.44 -14.33
N LEU A 98 18.76 -4.92 -14.97
CA LEU A 98 18.84 -3.51 -15.31
C LEU A 98 17.67 -3.06 -16.20
N VAL A 99 17.18 -3.92 -17.09
CA VAL A 99 16.17 -3.56 -18.12
C VAL A 99 14.74 -3.73 -17.63
N TRP A 100 14.52 -4.65 -16.69
CA TRP A 100 13.18 -4.94 -16.17
C TRP A 100 12.61 -3.73 -15.44
N HIS A 101 11.31 -3.49 -15.65
CA HIS A 101 10.52 -2.51 -14.92
C HIS A 101 9.66 -3.22 -13.87
N SER A 102 9.17 -2.47 -12.89
CA SER A 102 8.19 -3.01 -11.94
C SER A 102 6.78 -2.83 -12.51
N VAL A 103 5.91 -3.80 -12.31
CA VAL A 103 4.47 -3.62 -12.55
C VAL A 103 3.77 -3.94 -11.25
N VAL A 104 3.23 -2.90 -10.62
CA VAL A 104 2.29 -3.05 -9.51
C VAL A 104 1.21 -2.01 -9.71
N ARG A 105 -0.02 -2.48 -9.85
CA ARG A 105 -1.20 -1.61 -9.97
C ARG A 105 -2.32 -1.99 -8.99
N ASP A 106 -2.16 -3.08 -8.23
CA ASP A 106 -3.24 -3.66 -7.44
C ASP A 106 -2.88 -3.64 -5.95
N PHE A 107 -2.86 -2.44 -5.36
CA PHE A 107 -2.98 -2.29 -3.91
C PHE A 107 -4.44 -2.03 -3.52
N ILE A 108 -4.71 -1.80 -2.24
CA ILE A 108 -6.07 -1.89 -1.71
C ILE A 108 -6.76 -0.52 -1.70
N GLY A 109 -6.01 0.57 -1.81
CA GLY A 109 -6.53 1.91 -1.55
C GLY A 109 -7.68 2.33 -2.46
N GLU A 110 -7.74 1.86 -3.70
CA GLU A 110 -8.88 2.09 -4.59
C GLU A 110 -10.20 1.54 -4.01
N ASN A 111 -10.15 0.43 -3.26
CA ASN A 111 -11.31 -0.22 -2.67
C ASN A 111 -11.78 0.46 -1.37
N TYR A 112 -10.90 1.15 -0.66
CA TYR A 112 -11.15 1.65 0.70
C TYR A 112 -11.18 3.18 0.82
N THR A 113 -10.69 3.93 -0.18
CA THR A 113 -10.69 5.41 -0.15
C THR A 113 -12.09 6.00 0.02
N SER A 114 -13.09 5.43 -0.65
CA SER A 114 -14.49 5.87 -0.55
C SER A 114 -15.19 5.42 0.74
N LYS A 115 -14.66 4.38 1.40
CA LYS A 115 -15.23 3.76 2.61
C LYS A 115 -14.68 4.31 3.91
N ILE A 116 -13.74 5.26 3.86
CA ILE A 116 -13.12 5.84 5.06
C ILE A 116 -14.18 6.44 6.01
N GLY A 117 -15.24 7.04 5.47
CA GLY A 117 -16.34 7.62 6.27
C GLY A 117 -17.28 6.59 6.91
N GLU A 118 -17.12 5.31 6.60
CA GLU A 118 -17.87 4.21 7.23
C GLU A 118 -17.21 3.75 8.55
N ILE A 119 -15.98 4.18 8.81
CA ILE A 119 -15.27 3.95 10.08
C ILE A 119 -15.66 5.04 11.07
N SER A 120 -16.24 4.63 12.19
CA SER A 120 -16.76 5.50 13.23
C SER A 120 -15.68 6.02 14.18
N ASP A 121 -14.65 5.20 14.48
CA ASP A 121 -13.55 5.61 15.36
C ASP A 121 -12.53 6.49 14.63
N GLU A 122 -12.36 7.72 15.11
CA GLU A 122 -11.48 8.72 14.49
C GLU A 122 -9.99 8.30 14.48
N ARG A 123 -9.55 7.50 15.46
CA ARG A 123 -8.16 7.03 15.54
C ARG A 123 -7.91 5.95 14.50
N LEU A 124 -8.81 4.98 14.38
CA LEU A 124 -8.74 3.97 13.34
C LEU A 124 -8.86 4.60 11.93
N MET A 125 -9.78 5.55 11.76
CA MET A 125 -9.91 6.32 10.52
C MET A 125 -8.59 7.04 10.17
N ARG A 126 -7.92 7.67 11.15
CA ARG A 126 -6.63 8.34 10.95
C ARG A 126 -5.54 7.36 10.51
N ILE A 127 -5.47 6.17 11.13
CA ILE A 127 -4.48 5.13 10.79
C ILE A 127 -4.73 4.61 9.37
N LEU A 128 -5.99 4.38 8.97
CA LEU A 128 -6.32 4.03 7.59
C LEU A 128 -5.90 5.13 6.60
N ARG A 129 -6.14 6.40 6.93
CA ARG A 129 -5.71 7.52 6.06
C ARG A 129 -4.19 7.57 5.88
N ASP A 130 -3.42 7.29 6.93
CA ASP A 130 -1.96 7.23 6.86
C ASP A 130 -1.49 6.07 5.96
N TYR A 131 -2.11 4.88 6.08
CA TYR A 131 -1.86 3.76 5.17
C TYR A 131 -2.11 4.16 3.70
N LEU A 132 -3.29 4.70 3.41
CA LEU A 132 -3.70 5.08 2.04
C LEU A 132 -2.76 6.14 1.44
N TRP A 133 -2.32 7.10 2.26
CA TRP A 133 -1.36 8.11 1.85
C TRP A 133 0.01 7.51 1.50
N ARG A 134 0.50 6.55 2.30
CA ARG A 134 1.76 5.84 2.02
C ARG A 134 1.65 4.91 0.81
N GLU A 135 0.48 4.34 0.58
CA GLU A 135 0.22 3.54 -0.61
C GLU A 135 0.34 4.40 -1.86
N GLN A 136 -0.30 5.58 -1.86
CA GLN A 136 -0.21 6.55 -2.94
C GLN A 136 1.24 6.94 -3.25
N LEU A 137 2.05 7.19 -2.23
CA LEU A 137 3.48 7.44 -2.44
C LEU A 137 4.26 6.29 -3.03
N ALA A 138 3.99 5.08 -2.55
CA ALA A 138 4.66 3.91 -3.04
C ALA A 138 4.35 3.70 -4.53
N LEU A 139 3.12 3.98 -4.95
CA LEU A 139 2.71 4.01 -6.35
C LEU A 139 3.46 5.10 -7.14
N GLU A 140 3.52 6.33 -6.64
CA GLU A 140 4.27 7.42 -7.28
C GLU A 140 5.76 7.09 -7.45
N ALA A 141 6.38 6.49 -6.43
CA ALA A 141 7.77 6.04 -6.49
C ALA A 141 7.98 4.94 -7.56
N ILE A 142 7.04 3.99 -7.66
CA ILE A 142 7.06 2.97 -8.72
C ILE A 142 6.93 3.60 -10.10
N ASP A 143 6.07 4.60 -10.27
CA ASP A 143 5.89 5.28 -11.54
C ASP A 143 7.16 6.02 -11.96
N GLU A 144 7.85 6.71 -11.03
CA GLU A 144 9.16 7.31 -11.28
C GLU A 144 10.20 6.25 -11.66
N TRP A 145 10.27 5.13 -10.93
CA TRP A 145 11.15 4.02 -11.27
C TRP A 145 10.92 3.51 -12.69
N ASN A 146 9.67 3.30 -13.06
CA ASN A 146 9.29 2.85 -14.38
C ASN A 146 9.66 3.87 -15.45
N ASP A 147 9.43 5.16 -15.21
CA ASP A 147 9.87 6.24 -16.10
C ASP A 147 11.39 6.19 -16.33
N VAL A 148 12.20 6.03 -15.28
CA VAL A 148 13.66 5.86 -15.40
C VAL A 148 13.99 4.65 -16.26
N LYS A 149 13.32 3.52 -16.10
CA LYS A 149 13.56 2.31 -16.93
C LYS A 149 13.21 2.56 -18.39
N PHE A 150 12.03 3.10 -18.68
CA PHE A 150 11.56 3.28 -20.05
C PHE A 150 12.27 4.41 -20.78
N ASN A 151 12.49 5.54 -20.11
CA ASN A 151 12.93 6.79 -20.75
C ASN A 151 14.41 7.10 -20.52
N LYS A 152 15.12 6.39 -19.65
CA LYS A 152 16.57 6.54 -19.44
C LYS A 152 17.34 5.27 -19.74
N VAL A 153 16.97 4.13 -19.12
CA VAL A 153 17.74 2.88 -19.28
C VAL A 153 17.63 2.33 -20.69
N ARG A 154 16.42 2.09 -21.20
CA ARG A 154 16.25 1.48 -22.54
C ARG A 154 16.91 2.32 -23.65
N PRO A 155 16.73 3.65 -23.72
CA PRO A 155 17.43 4.47 -24.71
C PRO A 155 18.94 4.45 -24.56
N PHE A 156 19.46 4.40 -23.34
CA PHE A 156 20.90 4.24 -23.10
C PHE A 156 21.43 2.91 -23.63
N LEU A 157 20.70 1.81 -23.37
CA LEU A 157 21.08 0.48 -23.85
C LEU A 157 21.07 0.42 -25.38
N ASP A 158 20.05 0.99 -26.02
CA ASP A 158 19.93 1.05 -27.47
C ASP A 158 21.05 1.89 -28.10
N LYS A 159 21.24 3.13 -27.63
CA LYS A 159 22.30 4.05 -28.10
C LYS A 159 23.69 3.42 -28.08
N ASN A 160 23.98 2.59 -27.09
CA ASN A 160 25.29 1.94 -26.91
C ASN A 160 25.34 0.50 -27.44
N GLY A 161 24.28 0.00 -28.10
CA GLY A 161 24.25 -1.34 -28.69
C GLY A 161 24.45 -2.47 -27.67
N LEU A 162 23.89 -2.30 -26.47
CA LEU A 162 24.06 -3.19 -25.33
C LEU A 162 23.15 -4.43 -25.38
N TYR A 163 22.14 -4.47 -26.23
CA TYR A 163 21.30 -5.65 -26.42
C TYR A 163 22.05 -6.77 -27.16
N ASP A 164 21.94 -8.00 -26.66
CA ASP A 164 22.59 -9.17 -27.26
C ASP A 164 21.69 -9.86 -28.30
N ASN A 165 21.98 -9.60 -29.57
CA ASN A 165 21.24 -10.19 -30.69
C ASN A 165 21.41 -11.70 -30.79
N GLN A 166 22.58 -12.26 -30.44
CA GLN A 166 22.76 -13.71 -30.56
C GLN A 166 21.81 -14.42 -29.60
N VAL A 167 21.74 -13.93 -28.36
CA VAL A 167 20.83 -14.52 -27.38
C VAL A 167 19.36 -14.32 -27.75
N ALA A 168 19.00 -13.20 -28.37
CA ALA A 168 17.63 -12.97 -28.82
C ALA A 168 17.15 -13.95 -29.92
N PHE A 169 18.05 -14.57 -30.70
CA PHE A 169 17.70 -15.40 -31.86
C PHE A 169 18.24 -16.83 -31.81
N ASN A 170 18.87 -17.24 -30.71
CA ASN A 170 19.45 -18.58 -30.58
C ASN A 170 18.48 -19.65 -30.04
N ASP A 171 17.31 -19.24 -29.54
CA ASP A 171 16.34 -20.12 -28.88
C ASP A 171 15.00 -20.18 -29.66
N ASP A 172 13.97 -20.80 -29.07
CA ASP A 172 12.67 -21.03 -29.74
C ASP A 172 12.06 -19.69 -30.21
N PRO A 173 11.79 -19.50 -31.51
CA PRO A 173 11.39 -18.22 -32.09
C PRO A 173 10.05 -17.67 -31.57
N TYR A 174 9.26 -18.47 -30.87
CA TYR A 174 7.94 -18.06 -30.36
C TYR A 174 7.85 -18.01 -28.83
N GLU A 175 8.89 -18.42 -28.10
CA GLU A 175 8.85 -18.47 -26.63
C GLU A 175 9.64 -17.31 -26.02
N PHE A 176 8.91 -16.31 -25.48
CA PHE A 176 9.49 -15.11 -24.87
C PHE A 176 10.44 -15.45 -23.71
N MET A 177 10.11 -16.46 -22.91
CA MET A 177 10.95 -16.89 -21.78
C MET A 177 12.26 -17.54 -22.23
N THR A 178 12.41 -17.82 -23.53
CA THR A 178 13.63 -18.41 -24.10
C THR A 178 14.54 -17.39 -24.77
N MET A 179 14.19 -16.10 -24.90
CA MET A 179 15.09 -15.06 -25.45
C MET A 179 16.24 -14.69 -24.47
N GLY A 180 17.04 -15.68 -24.06
CA GLY A 180 17.92 -15.66 -22.89
C GLY A 180 17.15 -15.89 -21.59
N LYS A 181 17.86 -16.26 -20.51
CA LYS A 181 17.31 -16.86 -19.26
C LYS A 181 16.21 -16.07 -18.52
N ASP A 182 15.73 -14.94 -19.04
CA ASP A 182 14.52 -14.23 -18.61
C ASP A 182 13.88 -13.36 -19.72
N GLY A 183 14.35 -13.35 -20.97
CA GLY A 183 13.72 -12.62 -22.10
C GLY A 183 14.41 -11.31 -22.57
N ILE A 184 15.41 -10.79 -21.86
CA ILE A 184 16.29 -9.68 -22.33
C ILE A 184 17.72 -9.94 -21.86
N VAL A 185 18.68 -9.92 -22.79
CA VAL A 185 20.11 -10.07 -22.48
C VAL A 185 20.87 -8.81 -22.87
N ILE A 186 21.58 -8.25 -21.89
CA ILE A 186 22.54 -7.18 -22.09
C ILE A 186 23.95 -7.77 -22.18
N ASN A 187 24.75 -7.27 -23.10
CA ASN A 187 26.13 -7.66 -23.25
C ASN A 187 26.98 -6.96 -22.19
N TYR A 188 27.38 -7.71 -21.15
CA TYR A 188 28.18 -7.17 -20.04
C TYR A 188 29.54 -6.64 -20.51
N HIS A 189 30.19 -7.29 -21.47
CA HIS A 189 31.49 -6.82 -21.96
C HIS A 189 31.37 -5.40 -22.53
N LYS A 190 30.38 -5.15 -23.40
CA LYS A 190 30.07 -3.81 -23.90
C LYS A 190 29.68 -2.83 -22.79
N LEU A 191 29.00 -3.29 -21.73
CA LEU A 191 28.68 -2.44 -20.58
C LEU A 191 29.97 -1.97 -19.89
N SER A 192 30.93 -2.88 -19.71
CA SER A 192 32.22 -2.57 -19.08
C SER A 192 33.09 -1.60 -19.89
N GLU A 193 32.92 -1.54 -21.21
CA GLU A 193 33.58 -0.55 -22.07
C GLU A 193 33.12 0.89 -21.78
N LEU A 194 31.94 1.06 -21.14
CA LEU A 194 31.37 2.36 -20.78
C LEU A 194 31.75 2.82 -19.37
N TYR A 195 32.59 2.07 -18.65
CA TYR A 195 33.02 2.42 -17.30
C TYR A 195 33.80 3.75 -17.29
N GLY A 196 33.47 4.63 -16.34
CA GLY A 196 34.03 5.97 -16.23
C GLY A 196 33.45 7.00 -17.22
N THR A 197 32.44 6.63 -18.01
CA THR A 197 31.73 7.61 -18.86
C THR A 197 30.68 8.39 -18.05
N GLN A 198 30.54 9.68 -18.36
CA GLN A 198 29.53 10.53 -17.72
C GLN A 198 28.10 10.00 -17.96
N ASP A 199 27.81 9.45 -19.14
CA ASP A 199 26.49 8.90 -19.47
C ASP A 199 26.12 7.73 -18.55
N LEU A 200 27.07 6.79 -18.30
CA LEU A 200 26.84 5.66 -17.39
C LEU A 200 26.69 6.13 -15.94
N ASP A 201 27.54 7.04 -15.48
CA ASP A 201 27.47 7.58 -14.11
C ASP A 201 26.12 8.25 -13.84
N GLN A 202 25.62 9.05 -14.79
CA GLN A 202 24.29 9.67 -14.67
C GLN A 202 23.17 8.63 -14.66
N LEU A 203 23.25 7.61 -15.51
CA LEU A 203 22.27 6.51 -15.50
C LEU A 203 22.24 5.79 -14.15
N LEU A 204 23.41 5.44 -13.61
CA LEU A 204 23.54 4.77 -12.31
C LEU A 204 23.02 5.64 -11.18
N TYR A 205 23.21 6.96 -11.24
CA TYR A 205 22.62 7.89 -10.29
C TYR A 205 21.08 7.82 -10.30
N TYR A 206 20.44 7.97 -11.48
CA TYR A 206 18.97 7.89 -11.58
C TYR A 206 18.42 6.56 -11.09
N LEU A 207 19.10 5.46 -11.44
CA LEU A 207 18.75 4.11 -11.02
C LEU A 207 18.91 3.91 -9.51
N ARG A 208 19.98 4.41 -8.90
CA ARG A 208 20.20 4.34 -7.46
C ARG A 208 19.19 5.19 -6.71
N HIS A 209 18.91 6.40 -7.19
CA HIS A 209 17.95 7.32 -6.59
C HIS A 209 16.55 6.70 -6.57
N SER A 210 16.02 6.36 -7.74
CA SER A 210 14.65 5.84 -7.86
C SER A 210 14.48 4.48 -7.15
N ALA A 211 15.45 3.57 -7.20
CA ALA A 211 15.40 2.34 -6.41
C ALA A 211 15.37 2.60 -4.90
N SER A 212 16.16 3.57 -4.42
CA SER A 212 16.18 3.93 -2.99
C SER A 212 14.86 4.56 -2.56
N TRP A 213 14.27 5.38 -3.43
CA TRP A 213 12.97 5.99 -3.19
C TRP A 213 11.86 4.94 -3.10
N CYS A 214 11.81 3.99 -4.04
CA CYS A 214 10.90 2.85 -3.96
C CYS A 214 11.07 2.04 -2.68
N LEU A 215 12.31 1.73 -2.28
CA LEU A 215 12.57 0.98 -1.05
C LEU A 215 12.11 1.71 0.20
N HIS A 216 12.31 3.03 0.24
CA HIS A 216 11.84 3.87 1.33
C HIS A 216 10.31 3.87 1.41
N CYS A 217 9.62 4.22 0.32
CA CYS A 217 8.16 4.31 0.32
C CYS A 217 7.51 2.95 0.60
N MET A 218 8.02 1.87 0.01
CA MET A 218 7.53 0.50 0.26
C MET A 218 7.77 0.05 1.70
N GLY A 219 8.91 0.41 2.31
CA GLY A 219 9.17 0.13 3.71
C GLY A 219 8.20 0.86 4.62
N LYS A 220 7.96 2.15 4.36
CA LYS A 220 6.98 2.95 5.10
C LYS A 220 5.55 2.44 4.92
N LEU A 221 5.18 1.99 3.73
CA LEU A 221 3.88 1.34 3.48
C LEU A 221 3.76 0.02 4.27
N GLN A 222 4.83 -0.77 4.34
CA GLN A 222 4.86 -1.99 5.16
C GLN A 222 4.66 -1.68 6.65
N ASP A 223 5.32 -0.65 7.18
CA ASP A 223 5.15 -0.21 8.56
C ASP A 223 3.70 0.22 8.84
N ALA A 224 3.08 0.95 7.89
CA ALA A 224 1.70 1.40 8.02
C ALA A 224 0.69 0.26 7.93
N SER A 225 0.96 -0.75 7.10
CA SER A 225 0.18 -1.98 7.03
C SER A 225 0.17 -2.69 8.38
N ALA A 226 1.34 -2.80 9.04
CA ALA A 226 1.46 -3.40 10.36
C ALA A 226 0.67 -2.61 11.42
N ASN A 227 0.78 -1.27 11.41
CA ASN A 227 0.00 -0.41 12.31
C ASN A 227 -1.51 -0.54 12.10
N LEU A 228 -1.95 -0.59 10.84
CA LEU A 228 -3.37 -0.72 10.51
C LEU A 228 -3.93 -2.09 10.90
N ASN A 229 -3.20 -3.18 10.65
CA ASN A 229 -3.59 -4.52 11.10
C ASN A 229 -3.72 -4.58 12.63
N LEU A 230 -2.75 -4.03 13.37
CA LEU A 230 -2.80 -3.96 14.82
C LEU A 230 -4.00 -3.13 15.33
N ALA A 231 -4.28 -2.01 14.67
CA ALA A 231 -5.42 -1.16 15.00
C ALA A 231 -6.76 -1.88 14.77
N ILE A 232 -6.88 -2.62 13.66
CA ILE A 232 -8.06 -3.43 13.35
C ILE A 232 -8.26 -4.50 14.44
N ASP A 233 -7.20 -5.20 14.84
CA ASP A 233 -7.30 -6.23 15.88
C ASP A 233 -7.74 -5.62 17.23
N TYR A 234 -7.14 -4.50 17.66
CA TYR A 234 -7.59 -3.79 18.88
C TYR A 234 -9.05 -3.36 18.81
N TYR A 235 -9.50 -2.86 17.66
CA TYR A 235 -10.88 -2.42 17.49
C TYR A 235 -11.87 -3.60 17.54
N ILE A 236 -11.55 -4.72 16.89
CA ILE A 236 -12.39 -5.93 16.86
C ILE A 236 -12.45 -6.58 18.25
N ASP A 237 -11.34 -6.61 18.98
CA ASP A 237 -11.25 -7.20 20.32
C ASP A 237 -11.88 -6.31 21.42
N GLY A 238 -12.23 -5.06 21.09
CA GLY A 238 -12.81 -4.10 22.03
C GLY A 238 -11.77 -3.37 22.89
N ASP A 239 -10.49 -3.50 22.58
CA ASP A 239 -9.36 -2.87 23.27
C ASP A 239 -9.13 -1.43 22.78
N TYR A 240 -10.18 -0.62 22.70
CA TYR A 240 -10.14 0.70 22.05
C TYR A 240 -9.12 1.68 22.64
N GLU A 241 -8.75 1.55 23.91
CA GLU A 241 -7.74 2.42 24.53
C GLU A 241 -6.35 2.23 23.92
N LYS A 242 -6.04 1.03 23.40
CA LYS A 242 -4.74 0.73 22.79
C LYS A 242 -4.55 1.37 21.41
N LEU A 243 -5.61 1.93 20.81
CA LEU A 243 -5.51 2.68 19.56
C LEU A 243 -4.69 3.98 19.73
N ASP A 244 -4.62 4.51 20.96
CA ASP A 244 -3.81 5.69 21.27
C ASP A 244 -2.32 5.37 21.37
N ASP A 245 -1.95 4.09 21.54
CA ASP A 245 -0.56 3.62 21.58
C ASP A 245 0.04 3.48 20.17
N ILE A 246 -0.77 3.53 19.12
CA ILE A 246 -0.31 3.44 17.73
C ILE A 246 0.16 4.82 17.29
N GLU A 247 1.46 5.05 17.45
CA GLU A 247 2.09 6.32 17.07
C GLU A 247 1.96 6.58 15.56
N PRO A 248 1.72 7.84 15.15
CA PRO A 248 1.85 8.22 13.75
C PRO A 248 3.28 7.93 13.30
N LEU A 249 3.42 7.22 12.18
CA LEU A 249 4.71 7.06 11.55
C LEU A 249 5.27 8.44 11.20
N GLU A 250 6.51 8.71 11.62
CA GLU A 250 7.17 10.01 11.41
C GLU A 250 7.01 10.51 9.96
N GLY A 251 6.87 11.83 9.83
CA GLY A 251 6.64 12.52 8.57
C GLY A 251 7.73 12.25 7.53
N TYR A 252 7.49 12.69 6.30
CA TYR A 252 8.33 12.46 5.12
C TYR A 252 9.80 12.90 5.23
N TYR A 253 10.15 13.67 6.26
CA TYR A 253 11.46 14.28 6.46
C TYR A 253 12.24 13.59 7.57
#